data_AF-A0A3A6QN82-F1
#
_entry.id   AF-A0A3A6QN82-F1
#
_cell.length_a   1.000
_cell.length_b   1.000
_cell.length_c   1.000
_cell.angle_alpha   90.00
_cell.angle_beta   90.00
_cell.angle_gamma   90.00
#
_symmetry.space_group_name_H-M   'P 1'
#
loop_
_entity.id
_entity.type
_entity.pdbx_description
1 polymer ?
#
loop_
_entity_poly.entity_id
_entity_poly.type
_entity_poly.pdbx_seq_one_letter_code
_entity_poly.pdbx_strand_id
1 'polypeptide(L)'
;MSLDRVEEQIPLLINEIEALSSQIAKHIGLLSTQAERSLPECSEQLQLKLSNELSEIEDLASLIANSRCNNLSDQLIQKLAMLRSYLHE
;
A
#
# COMPACT_ATOMS: atom_id res chain seq x y z
N MET A 1 12.85 24.91 -10.13
CA MET A 1 12.62 24.22 -8.85
C MET A 1 13.97 24.10 -8.17
N SER A 2 14.17 24.66 -6.98
CA SER A 2 15.45 24.49 -6.27
C SER A 2 15.58 23.07 -5.76
N LEU A 3 16.81 22.56 -5.73
CA LEU A 3 17.16 21.24 -5.23
C LEU A 3 16.72 21.04 -3.76
N ASP A 4 16.82 22.09 -2.94
CA ASP A 4 16.34 22.10 -1.55
C ASP A 4 14.85 21.76 -1.43
N ARG A 5 14.05 22.28 -2.37
CA ARG A 5 12.59 22.05 -2.39
C ARG A 5 12.25 20.61 -2.74
N VAL A 6 13.09 19.93 -3.51
CA VAL A 6 12.94 18.51 -3.85
C VAL A 6 13.36 17.65 -2.65
N GLU A 7 14.41 18.05 -1.94
CA GLU A 7 14.88 17.38 -0.72
C GLU A 7 13.82 17.39 0.40
N GLU A 8 13.09 18.49 0.55
CA GLU A 8 11.99 18.61 1.52
C GLU A 8 10.73 17.83 1.11
N GLN A 9 10.47 17.70 -0.20
CA GLN A 9 9.24 17.08 -0.72
C GLN A 9 9.29 15.55 -0.74
N ILE A 10 10.47 14.94 -0.93
CA ILE A 10 10.60 13.49 -1.00
C ILE A 10 10.14 12.79 0.31
N PRO A 11 10.54 13.23 1.52
CA PRO A 11 10.04 12.67 2.77
C PRO A 11 8.52 12.78 2.94
N LEU A 12 7.93 13.89 2.47
CA LEU A 12 6.48 14.10 2.52
C LEU A 12 5.75 13.10 1.61
N LEU A 13 6.25 12.91 0.38
CA LEU A 13 5.72 11.93 -0.56
C LEU A 13 5.81 10.50 -0.03
N ILE A 14 6.93 10.14 0.61
CA ILE A 14 7.09 8.83 1.26
C ILE A 14 6.01 8.61 2.31
N ASN A 15 5.82 9.58 3.21
CA ASN A 15 4.80 9.49 4.26
C ASN A 15 3.38 9.40 3.68
N GLU A 16 3.07 10.14 2.61
CA GLU A 16 1.78 10.07 1.93
C GLU A 16 1.53 8.69 1.30
N ILE A 17 2.56 8.10 0.67
CA ILE A 17 2.49 6.75 0.09
C ILE A 17 2.25 5.69 1.18
N GLU A 18 2.99 5.77 2.29
CA GLU A 18 2.83 4.85 3.41
C GLU A 18 1.44 4.97 4.07
N ALA A 19 0.97 6.20 4.26
CA ALA A 19 -0.35 6.47 4.80
C ALA A 19 -1.46 5.92 3.88
N LEU A 20 -1.36 6.14 2.57
CA LEU A 20 -2.31 5.62 1.59
C LEU A 20 -2.31 4.08 1.56
N SER A 21 -1.13 3.46 1.59
CA SER A 21 -0.97 2.00 1.66
C SER A 21 -1.67 1.42 2.89
N SER A 22 -1.46 2.03 4.05
CA SER A 22 -2.11 1.64 5.31
C SER A 22 -3.64 1.80 5.25
N GLN A 23 -4.13 2.89 4.66
CA GLN A 23 -5.57 3.11 4.50
C GLN A 23 -6.22 2.10 3.57
N ILE A 24 -5.56 1.71 2.48
CA ILE A 24 -6.05 0.68 1.55
C ILE A 24 -6.14 -0.66 2.27
N ALA A 25 -5.09 -1.08 2.99
CA ALA A 25 -5.09 -2.32 3.75
C ALA A 25 -6.23 -2.36 4.78
N LYS A 26 -6.48 -1.25 5.48
CA LYS A 26 -7.58 -1.14 6.44
C LYS A 26 -8.96 -1.28 5.78
N HIS A 27 -9.19 -0.62 4.65
CA HIS A 27 -10.47 -0.74 3.94
C HIS A 27 -10.72 -2.15 3.42
N ILE A 28 -9.66 -2.81 2.92
CA ILE A 28 -9.77 -4.19 2.43
C ILE A 28 -10.09 -5.14 3.59
N GLY A 29 -9.44 -4.99 4.74
CA GLY A 29 -9.79 -5.77 5.94
C GLY A 29 -11.24 -5.55 6.39
N LEU A 30 -11.74 -4.31 6.35
CA LEU A 30 -13.14 -4.01 6.67
C LEU A 30 -14.12 -4.66 5.70
N LEU A 31 -13.83 -4.59 4.38
CA LEU A 31 -14.63 -5.22 3.35
C LEU A 31 -14.64 -6.74 3.49
N SER A 32 -13.49 -7.35 3.83
CA SER A 32 -13.36 -8.77 4.09
C SER A 32 -14.22 -9.21 5.27
N THR A 33 -14.09 -8.54 6.43
CA THR A 33 -14.94 -8.82 7.60
C THR A 33 -16.44 -8.62 7.30
N GLN A 34 -16.79 -7.63 6.47
CA GLN A 34 -18.18 -7.40 6.08
C GLN A 34 -18.68 -8.52 5.15
N ALA A 35 -17.85 -8.99 4.23
CA ALA A 35 -18.20 -10.08 3.32
C ALA A 35 -18.31 -11.42 4.07
N GLU A 36 -17.41 -11.71 5.02
CA GLU A 36 -17.50 -12.87 5.91
C GLU A 36 -18.80 -12.92 6.71
N ARG A 37 -19.32 -11.77 7.15
CA ARG A 37 -20.60 -11.68 7.86
C ARG A 37 -21.80 -11.98 6.98
N SER A 38 -21.71 -11.68 5.69
CA SER A 38 -22.78 -11.90 4.70
C SER A 38 -22.67 -13.28 4.03
N LEU A 39 -21.52 -13.96 4.14
CA LEU A 39 -21.27 -15.28 3.58
C LEU A 39 -22.33 -16.32 3.98
N PRO A 40 -22.75 -16.44 5.26
CA PRO A 40 -23.72 -17.44 5.71
C PRO A 40 -25.10 -17.35 5.05
N GLU A 41 -25.43 -16.21 4.43
CA GLU A 41 -26.70 -15.99 3.73
C GLU A 41 -26.69 -16.54 2.29
N CYS A 42 -25.51 -16.93 1.79
CA CYS A 42 -25.32 -17.47 0.45
C CYS A 42 -25.46 -19.01 0.43
N SER A 43 -25.70 -19.59 -0.76
CA SER A 43 -25.63 -21.04 -0.93
C SER A 43 -24.20 -21.56 -0.73
N GLU A 44 -24.03 -22.80 -0.26
CA GLU A 44 -22.70 -23.41 0.02
C GLU A 44 -21.70 -23.28 -1.14
N GLN A 45 -22.18 -23.45 -2.37
CA GLN A 45 -21.34 -23.35 -3.57
C GLN A 45 -20.84 -21.92 -3.81
N LEU A 46 -21.65 -20.92 -3.45
CA LEU A 46 -21.30 -19.51 -3.55
C LEU A 46 -20.40 -19.07 -2.38
N GLN A 47 -20.63 -19.61 -1.18
CA GLN A 47 -19.79 -19.39 0.01
C GLN A 47 -18.34 -19.78 -0.25
N LEU A 48 -18.12 -20.97 -0.79
CA LEU A 48 -16.78 -21.49 -1.04
C LEU A 48 -16.04 -20.67 -2.11
N LYS A 49 -16.77 -20.21 -3.14
CA LYS A 49 -16.23 -19.33 -4.18
C LYS A 49 -15.88 -17.94 -3.62
N LEU A 50 -16.80 -17.33 -2.86
CA LEU A 50 -16.58 -16.01 -2.23
C LEU A 50 -15.44 -16.03 -1.21
N SER A 51 -15.33 -17.10 -0.41
CA SER A 51 -14.22 -17.25 0.53
C SER A 51 -12.87 -17.27 -0.18
N ASN A 52 -12.76 -17.97 -1.33
CA ASN A 52 -11.53 -18.00 -2.12
C ASN A 52 -11.24 -16.63 -2.75
N GLU A 53 -12.25 -15.97 -3.33
CA GLU A 53 -12.09 -14.64 -3.93
C GLU A 53 -11.69 -13.57 -2.88
N LEU A 54 -12.22 -13.64 -1.66
CA LEU A 54 -11.83 -12.74 -0.56
C LEU A 54 -10.38 -12.93 -0.14
N SER A 55 -9.94 -14.19 0.01
CA SER A 55 -8.55 -14.51 0.32
C SER A 55 -7.60 -13.99 -0.76
N GLU A 56 -7.96 -14.15 -2.04
CA GLU A 56 -7.14 -13.66 -3.16
C GLU A 56 -7.07 -12.12 -3.18
N ILE A 57 -8.16 -11.43 -2.82
CA ILE A 57 -8.17 -9.97 -2.67
C ILE A 57 -7.23 -9.51 -1.55
N GLU A 58 -7.24 -10.19 -0.40
CA GLU A 58 -6.33 -9.88 0.73
C GLU A 58 -4.86 -10.11 0.38
N ASP A 59 -4.56 -11.19 -0.35
CA ASP A 59 -3.21 -11.48 -0.83
C ASP A 59 -2.72 -10.44 -1.84
N LEU A 60 -3.57 -10.06 -2.80
CA LEU A 60 -3.27 -9.01 -3.78
C LEU A 60 -3.10 -7.65 -3.11
N ALA A 61 -3.92 -7.33 -2.10
CA ALA A 61 -3.79 -6.13 -1.29
C ALA A 61 -2.43 -6.07 -0.58
N SER A 62 -2.04 -7.18 0.05
CA SER A 62 -0.77 -7.33 0.74
C SER A 62 0.41 -7.22 -0.23
N LEU A 63 0.30 -7.81 -1.42
CA LEU A 63 1.27 -7.67 -2.50
C LEU A 63 1.42 -6.22 -2.99
N ILE A 64 0.32 -5.49 -3.13
CA ILE A 64 0.37 -4.07 -3.54
C ILE A 64 1.02 -3.22 -2.45
N ALA A 65 0.62 -3.41 -1.20
CA ALA A 65 1.19 -2.69 -0.06
C ALA A 65 2.71 -2.96 0.05
N ASN A 66 3.13 -4.22 -0.03
CA ASN A 66 4.52 -4.60 0.19
C ASN A 66 5.42 -4.38 -1.04
N SER A 67 4.96 -4.65 -2.26
CA SER A 67 5.84 -4.59 -3.44
C SER A 67 5.96 -3.20 -4.04
N ARG A 68 4.90 -2.38 -3.99
CA ARG A 68 4.91 -1.05 -4.61
C ARG A 68 5.27 0.04 -3.63
N CYS A 69 4.70 0.05 -2.43
CA CYS A 69 4.90 1.17 -1.52
C CYS A 69 6.29 1.13 -0.85
N ASN A 70 6.73 -0.04 -0.39
CA ASN A 70 8.07 -0.18 0.21
C ASN A 70 9.18 0.05 -0.82
N ASN A 71 9.05 -0.54 -2.02
CA ASN A 71 10.05 -0.37 -3.07
C ASN A 71 10.13 1.09 -3.58
N LEU A 72 8.98 1.77 -3.71
CA LEU A 72 8.95 3.18 -4.08
C LEU A 72 9.54 4.07 -2.96
N SER A 73 9.27 3.75 -1.69
CA SER A 73 9.88 4.41 -0.53
C SER A 73 11.41 4.25 -0.53
N ASP A 74 11.91 3.02 -0.70
CA ASP A 74 13.35 2.73 -0.77
C ASP A 74 14.04 3.48 -1.93
N GLN A 75 13.41 3.50 -3.12
CA GLN A 75 13.93 4.24 -4.26
C GLN A 75 13.97 5.75 -3.99
N LEU A 76 12.93 6.31 -3.36
CA LEU A 76 12.88 7.71 -2.98
C LEU A 76 13.95 8.07 -1.94
N ILE A 77 14.17 7.21 -0.95
CA ILE A 77 15.25 7.36 0.04
C ILE A 77 16.62 7.36 -0.64
N GLN A 78 16.87 6.43 -1.57
CA GLN A 78 18.12 6.38 -2.33
C GLN A 78 18.32 7.64 -3.19
N LYS A 79 17.26 8.13 -3.86
CA LYS A 79 17.33 9.37 -4.65
C LYS A 79 17.59 10.58 -3.76
N LEU A 80 16.99 10.64 -2.58
CA LEU A 80 17.26 11.68 -1.59
C LEU A 80 18.72 11.68 -1.14
N ALA A 81 19.28 10.49 -0.85
CA ALA A 81 20.69 10.35 -0.47
C ALA A 81 21.64 10.83 -1.58
N MET A 82 21.34 10.51 -2.85
CA MET A 82 22.12 11.01 -4.00
C MET A 82 22.04 12.53 -4.13
N LEU A 83 20.86 13.13 -3.95
CA LEU A 83 20.70 14.59 -4.04
C LEU A 83 21.50 15.30 -2.94
N ARG A 84 21.47 14.76 -1.71
CA ARG A 84 22.27 15.27 -0.58
C ARG A 84 23.76 15.22 -0.87
N SER A 85 24.27 14.15 -1.48
CA SER A 85 25.69 14.10 -1.86
C SER A 85 26.07 15.16 -2.90
N TYR A 86 25.20 15.48 -3.86
CA TYR A 86 25.47 16.52 -4.86
C TYR A 86 25.35 17.96 -4.32
N LEU A 87 24.54 18.17 -3.27
CA LEU A 87 24.34 19.48 -2.65
C LEU A 87 25.41 19.82 -1.60
N HIS A 88 26.14 18.84 -1.09
CA HIS A 88 27.08 18.99 0.03
C HIS A 88 28.53 18.60 -0.32
N GLU A 89 28.83 18.43 -1.62
CA GLU A 89 30.17 18.54 -2.20
C GLU A 89 30.53 20.02 -2.46
#